data_AF-C4WVW9-F1
#
_entry.id   AF-C4WVW9-F1
#
_cell.length_a   1.000
_cell.length_b   1.000
_cell.length_c   1.000
_cell.angle_alpha   90.00
_cell.angle_beta   90.00
_cell.angle_gamma   90.00
#
_symmetry.space_group_name_H-M   'P 1'
#
loop_
_entity.id
_entity.type
_entity.pdbx_description
1 polymer ?
#
loop_
_entity_poly.entity_id
_entity_poly.type
_entity_poly.pdbx_seq_one_letter_code
_entity_poly.pdbx_strand_id
1 'polypeptide(L)'
;MDTIAKQNSSTAEISEATNLVLRKLGQPVMTNLYYNTVKALLERASSVMIDSQALKELFNHVENCLNGGNMIEELGLHPETAAYRGLELLNVLSNTFACHFYHPDILDKLLDLLHHDDEYIAPQVLTMLTTIGKYSPLGDSYPEFTEKLIPICKELAVSGTPKQAKGAIRCLYVNVFKSKNDIFDDIVEKTKINLEPDSKHYETAIVALGHLAINVAEKYNVHFKNMISRKIVKELLVKVSVKSELYNADANWCSEDILPKGTKCRAEGMKAMARWLIGLKNDKVSAQKTFRMFNAFLSQKGDLTQSGILSKSELAWLRLQAGCSMLKICEQKGVGDQYTA
;
A
#
# COMPACT_ATOMS: atom_id res chain seq x y z
N MET A 1 11.53 -22.43 -26.78
CA MET A 1 12.03 -21.95 -25.48
C MET A 1 11.57 -20.52 -25.26
N ASP A 2 11.80 -19.63 -26.22
CA ASP A 2 11.40 -18.21 -26.11
C ASP A 2 9.91 -18.00 -25.78
N THR A 3 8.98 -18.75 -26.41
CA THR A 3 7.55 -18.68 -26.09
C THR A 3 7.21 -19.14 -24.67
N ILE A 4 7.93 -20.16 -24.14
CA ILE A 4 7.69 -20.71 -22.79
C ILE A 4 8.18 -19.73 -21.72
N ALA A 5 9.24 -18.98 -22.01
CA ALA A 5 9.81 -17.97 -21.13
C ALA A 5 9.14 -16.59 -21.27
N LYS A 6 8.26 -16.40 -22.26
CA LYS A 6 7.64 -15.11 -22.54
C LYS A 6 6.49 -14.86 -21.56
N GLN A 7 6.61 -13.80 -20.76
CA GLN A 7 5.64 -13.50 -19.69
C GLN A 7 4.23 -13.11 -20.19
N ASN A 8 4.04 -12.77 -21.47
CA ASN A 8 2.73 -12.36 -22.01
C ASN A 8 2.09 -13.40 -22.94
N SER A 9 2.64 -14.62 -23.02
CA SER A 9 2.02 -15.69 -23.79
C SER A 9 0.80 -16.26 -23.09
N SER A 10 -0.17 -16.73 -23.87
CA SER A 10 -1.36 -17.39 -23.31
C SER A 10 -1.01 -18.79 -22.76
N THR A 11 -1.83 -19.30 -21.85
CA THR A 11 -1.69 -20.67 -21.33
C THR A 11 -1.74 -21.71 -22.46
N ALA A 12 -2.56 -21.46 -23.49
CA ALA A 12 -2.66 -22.31 -24.68
C ALA A 12 -1.35 -22.34 -25.48
N GLU A 13 -0.75 -21.18 -25.77
CA GLU A 13 0.53 -21.07 -26.47
C GLU A 13 1.66 -21.75 -25.70
N ILE A 14 1.70 -21.53 -24.38
CA ILE A 14 2.71 -22.11 -23.50
C ILE A 14 2.55 -23.64 -23.44
N SER A 15 1.31 -24.14 -23.36
CA SER A 15 0.99 -25.57 -23.38
C SER A 15 1.41 -26.22 -24.70
N GLU A 16 1.10 -25.60 -25.84
CA GLU A 16 1.51 -26.09 -27.16
C GLU A 16 3.03 -26.12 -27.31
N ALA A 17 3.72 -25.04 -26.90
CA ALA A 17 5.18 -24.97 -26.94
C ALA A 17 5.83 -26.03 -26.03
N THR A 18 5.28 -26.26 -24.84
CA THR A 18 5.74 -27.28 -23.90
C THR A 18 5.58 -28.68 -24.49
N ASN A 19 4.41 -28.97 -25.07
CA ASN A 19 4.12 -30.23 -25.74
C ASN A 19 5.04 -30.45 -26.95
N LEU A 20 5.35 -29.42 -27.72
CA LEU A 20 6.29 -29.50 -28.84
C LEU A 20 7.70 -29.88 -28.37
N VAL A 21 8.18 -29.29 -27.26
CA VAL A 21 9.47 -29.65 -26.67
C VAL A 21 9.46 -31.10 -26.20
N LEU A 22 8.43 -31.52 -25.46
CA LEU A 22 8.31 -32.89 -24.97
C LEU A 22 8.27 -33.92 -26.11
N ARG A 23 7.54 -33.64 -27.20
CA ARG A 23 7.51 -34.52 -28.39
C ARG A 23 8.88 -34.67 -29.04
N LYS A 24 9.69 -33.60 -29.09
CA LYS A 24 11.05 -33.65 -29.64
C LYS A 24 12.04 -34.43 -28.76
N LEU A 25 11.74 -34.59 -27.47
CA LEU A 25 12.57 -35.35 -26.52
C LEU A 25 12.34 -36.87 -26.59
N GLY A 26 11.32 -37.31 -27.32
CA GLY A 26 11.00 -38.73 -27.51
C GLY A 26 9.75 -39.18 -26.74
N GLN A 27 9.54 -40.49 -26.67
CA GLN A 27 8.37 -41.06 -26.00
C GLN A 27 8.46 -40.93 -24.47
N PRO A 28 7.32 -40.70 -23.78
CA PRO A 28 7.26 -40.65 -22.32
C PRO A 28 7.52 -42.05 -21.75
N VAL A 29 8.78 -42.33 -21.41
CA VAL A 29 9.19 -43.58 -20.76
C VAL A 29 9.62 -43.26 -19.34
N MET A 30 9.00 -43.92 -18.34
CA MET A 30 9.26 -43.67 -16.91
C MET A 30 10.73 -43.85 -16.50
N THR A 31 11.49 -44.68 -17.21
CA THR A 31 12.93 -44.89 -16.97
C THR A 31 13.83 -43.85 -17.62
N ASN A 32 13.30 -42.98 -18.50
CA ASN A 32 14.07 -41.93 -19.14
C ASN A 32 14.20 -40.72 -18.20
N LEU A 33 15.26 -40.72 -17.40
CA LEU A 33 15.58 -39.66 -16.44
C LEU A 33 15.67 -38.28 -17.10
N TYR A 34 16.22 -38.19 -18.32
CA TYR A 34 16.35 -36.94 -19.04
C TYR A 34 14.99 -36.36 -19.42
N TYR A 35 14.10 -37.16 -20.01
CA TYR A 35 12.73 -36.76 -20.33
C TYR A 35 11.98 -36.26 -19.08
N ASN A 36 12.03 -37.03 -17.99
CA ASN A 36 11.31 -36.68 -16.76
C ASN A 36 11.84 -35.41 -16.10
N THR A 37 13.17 -35.19 -16.14
CA THR A 37 13.78 -33.97 -15.61
C THR A 37 13.35 -32.75 -16.41
N VAL A 38 13.40 -32.82 -17.74
CA VAL A 38 12.97 -31.71 -18.59
C VAL A 38 11.47 -31.45 -18.47
N LYS A 39 10.65 -32.51 -18.39
CA LYS A 39 9.21 -32.39 -18.15
C LYS A 39 8.91 -31.67 -16.84
N ALA A 40 9.51 -32.11 -15.73
CA ALA A 40 9.32 -31.48 -14.42
C ALA A 40 9.80 -30.00 -14.42
N LEU A 41 10.88 -29.69 -15.13
CA LEU A 41 11.34 -28.31 -15.28
C LEU A 41 10.33 -27.46 -16.05
N LEU A 42 9.83 -27.96 -17.19
CA LEU A 42 8.86 -27.25 -18.02
C LEU A 42 7.55 -27.02 -17.26
N GLU A 43 7.02 -28.02 -16.55
CA GLU A 43 5.80 -27.88 -15.74
C GLU A 43 5.92 -26.84 -14.63
N ARG A 44 7.14 -26.59 -14.11
CA ARG A 44 7.39 -25.58 -13.08
C ARG A 44 7.71 -24.20 -13.65
N ALA A 45 8.29 -24.14 -14.83
CA ALA A 45 8.69 -22.88 -15.47
C ALA A 45 7.58 -22.26 -16.32
N SER A 46 6.62 -23.07 -16.78
CA SER A 46 5.51 -22.64 -17.62
C SER A 46 4.34 -22.11 -16.80
N SER A 47 3.84 -20.91 -17.13
CA SER A 47 2.55 -20.43 -16.61
C SER A 47 1.44 -21.09 -17.42
N VAL A 48 1.00 -22.27 -16.98
CA VAL A 48 -0.10 -23.02 -17.62
C VAL A 48 -1.46 -22.78 -16.97
N MET A 49 -1.50 -22.02 -15.87
CA MET A 49 -2.74 -21.74 -15.12
C MET A 49 -3.21 -20.30 -15.21
N ILE A 50 -2.29 -19.34 -15.40
CA ILE A 50 -2.61 -17.92 -15.35
C ILE A 50 -2.23 -17.26 -16.67
N ASP A 51 -3.22 -16.69 -17.33
CA ASP A 51 -3.11 -15.70 -18.40
C ASP A 51 -4.21 -14.65 -18.26
N SER A 52 -4.36 -13.76 -19.24
CA SER A 52 -5.36 -12.71 -19.21
C SER A 52 -6.80 -13.22 -19.29
N GLN A 53 -7.05 -14.35 -19.96
CA GLN A 53 -8.40 -14.95 -20.01
C GLN A 53 -8.77 -15.55 -18.66
N ALA A 54 -7.86 -16.31 -18.04
CA ALA A 54 -8.06 -16.85 -16.70
C ALA A 54 -8.29 -15.74 -15.65
N LEU A 55 -7.53 -14.64 -15.74
CA LEU A 55 -7.73 -13.48 -14.86
C LEU A 55 -9.10 -12.83 -15.09
N LYS A 56 -9.53 -12.67 -16.33
CA LYS A 56 -10.84 -12.10 -16.65
C LYS A 56 -11.97 -12.91 -16.02
N GLU A 57 -11.94 -14.23 -16.14
CA GLU A 57 -12.93 -15.10 -15.50
C GLU A 57 -12.87 -15.02 -13.97
N LEU A 58 -11.66 -14.99 -13.40
CA LEU A 58 -11.51 -14.79 -11.95
C LEU A 58 -12.11 -13.45 -11.50
N PHE A 59 -11.88 -12.36 -12.23
CA PHE A 59 -12.49 -11.06 -11.94
C PHE A 59 -14.01 -11.14 -11.98
N ASN A 60 -14.59 -11.79 -13.00
CA ASN A 60 -16.05 -11.99 -13.10
C ASN A 60 -16.60 -12.73 -11.88
N HIS A 61 -15.91 -13.78 -11.41
CA HIS A 61 -16.32 -14.52 -10.23
C HIS A 61 -16.24 -13.69 -8.94
N VAL A 62 -15.16 -12.91 -8.78
CA VAL A 62 -14.99 -12.03 -7.61
C VAL A 62 -16.06 -10.93 -7.61
N GLU A 63 -16.30 -10.31 -8.74
CA GLU A 63 -17.32 -9.27 -8.93
C GLU A 63 -18.74 -9.81 -8.66
N ASN A 64 -19.05 -11.02 -9.15
CA ASN A 64 -20.31 -11.69 -8.83
C ASN A 64 -20.47 -11.91 -7.32
N CYS A 65 -19.41 -12.36 -6.63
CA CYS A 65 -19.44 -12.55 -5.18
C CYS A 65 -19.62 -11.22 -4.42
N LEU A 66 -18.98 -10.13 -4.88
CA LEU A 66 -19.12 -8.80 -4.27
C LEU A 66 -20.54 -8.25 -4.40
N ASN A 67 -21.18 -8.50 -5.54
CA ASN A 67 -22.53 -8.03 -5.84
C ASN A 67 -23.64 -8.96 -5.31
N GLY A 68 -23.30 -9.96 -4.48
CA GLY A 68 -24.27 -10.89 -3.89
C GLY A 68 -24.90 -11.86 -4.89
N GLY A 69 -24.18 -12.21 -5.96
CA GLY A 69 -24.62 -13.21 -6.93
C GLY A 69 -24.55 -14.65 -6.42
N ASN A 70 -24.95 -15.59 -7.28
CA ASN A 70 -25.11 -17.00 -6.94
C ASN A 70 -23.79 -17.81 -6.98
N MET A 71 -22.67 -17.23 -7.41
CA MET A 71 -21.39 -17.95 -7.53
C MET A 71 -20.91 -18.56 -6.21
N ILE A 72 -21.23 -17.90 -5.09
CA ILE A 72 -20.90 -18.39 -3.75
C ILE A 72 -21.55 -19.76 -3.50
N GLU A 73 -22.83 -19.90 -3.85
CA GLU A 73 -23.57 -21.15 -3.68
C GLU A 73 -23.11 -22.21 -4.69
N GLU A 74 -22.93 -21.82 -5.96
CA GLU A 74 -22.49 -22.74 -7.03
C GLU A 74 -21.13 -23.38 -6.74
N LEU A 75 -20.20 -22.62 -6.14
CA LEU A 75 -18.87 -23.10 -5.77
C LEU A 75 -18.78 -23.64 -4.35
N GLY A 76 -19.85 -23.56 -3.55
CA GLY A 76 -19.84 -23.96 -2.14
C GLY A 76 -18.86 -23.16 -1.29
N LEU A 77 -18.71 -21.86 -1.56
CA LEU A 77 -17.80 -20.97 -0.85
C LEU A 77 -18.45 -20.37 0.41
N HIS A 78 -17.61 -19.91 1.34
CA HIS A 78 -18.10 -19.23 2.53
C HIS A 78 -18.61 -17.82 2.19
N PRO A 79 -19.88 -17.49 2.43
CA PRO A 79 -20.52 -16.28 1.91
C PRO A 79 -19.85 -14.99 2.39
N GLU A 80 -19.44 -14.94 3.66
CA GLU A 80 -18.85 -13.74 4.24
C GLU A 80 -17.40 -13.47 3.83
N THR A 81 -16.70 -14.45 3.25
CA THR A 81 -15.25 -14.34 2.99
C THR A 81 -14.85 -14.56 1.55
N ALA A 82 -15.69 -15.19 0.73
CA ALA A 82 -15.39 -15.56 -0.64
C ALA A 82 -14.88 -14.37 -1.47
N ALA A 83 -15.61 -13.26 -1.43
CA ALA A 83 -15.26 -12.06 -2.18
C ALA A 83 -13.91 -11.47 -1.74
N TYR A 84 -13.70 -11.31 -0.42
CA TYR A 84 -12.46 -10.78 0.14
C TYR A 84 -11.26 -11.67 -0.17
N ARG A 85 -11.41 -13.00 -0.07
CA ARG A 85 -10.37 -13.97 -0.44
C ARG A 85 -10.04 -13.94 -1.92
N GLY A 86 -11.05 -13.77 -2.78
CA GLY A 86 -10.86 -13.58 -4.21
C GLY A 86 -10.07 -12.31 -4.52
N LEU A 87 -10.36 -11.21 -3.83
CA LEU A 87 -9.62 -9.95 -3.97
C LEU A 87 -8.18 -10.04 -3.43
N GLU A 88 -7.96 -10.78 -2.35
CA GLU A 88 -6.61 -11.12 -1.86
C GLU A 88 -5.83 -11.95 -2.88
N LEU A 89 -6.47 -12.94 -3.51
CA LEU A 89 -5.86 -13.74 -4.58
C LEU A 89 -5.48 -12.86 -5.78
N LEU A 90 -6.36 -11.98 -6.24
CA LEU A 90 -6.07 -11.03 -7.31
C LEU A 90 -4.87 -10.13 -6.97
N ASN A 91 -4.72 -9.70 -5.72
CA ASN A 91 -3.54 -8.96 -5.28
C ASN A 91 -2.25 -9.80 -5.39
N VAL A 92 -2.27 -11.05 -4.94
CA VAL A 92 -1.12 -11.95 -5.05
C VAL A 92 -0.75 -12.11 -6.53
N LEU A 93 -1.74 -12.37 -7.38
CA LEU A 93 -1.54 -12.53 -8.82
C LEU A 93 -1.02 -11.25 -9.48
N SER A 94 -1.46 -10.05 -9.06
CA SER A 94 -0.94 -8.80 -9.61
C SER A 94 0.56 -8.62 -9.32
N ASN A 95 1.08 -9.19 -8.22
CA ASN A 95 2.49 -9.11 -7.85
C ASN A 95 3.34 -10.12 -8.63
N THR A 96 2.79 -11.28 -8.98
CA THR A 96 3.54 -12.35 -9.66
C THR A 96 3.35 -12.34 -11.18
N PHE A 97 2.18 -11.91 -11.65
CA PHE A 97 1.72 -12.00 -13.04
C PHE A 97 1.22 -10.64 -13.58
N ALA A 98 1.87 -9.54 -13.17
CA ALA A 98 1.47 -8.16 -13.51
C ALA A 98 1.20 -7.93 -15.01
N CYS A 99 1.96 -8.59 -15.89
CA CYS A 99 1.80 -8.52 -17.33
C CYS A 99 0.40 -8.94 -17.81
N HIS A 100 -0.23 -9.93 -17.19
CA HIS A 100 -1.55 -10.41 -17.57
C HIS A 100 -2.69 -9.50 -17.07
N PHE A 101 -2.41 -8.54 -16.19
CA PHE A 101 -3.35 -7.47 -15.81
C PHE A 101 -3.28 -6.28 -16.76
N TYR A 102 -2.29 -6.25 -17.67
CA TYR A 102 -2.05 -5.16 -18.63
C TYR A 102 -2.95 -5.29 -19.87
N HIS A 103 -4.26 -5.49 -19.64
CA HIS A 103 -5.28 -5.58 -20.67
C HIS A 103 -6.41 -4.59 -20.38
N PRO A 104 -6.93 -3.86 -21.40
CA PRO A 104 -7.92 -2.80 -21.18
C PRO A 104 -9.16 -3.24 -20.42
N ASP A 105 -9.68 -4.44 -20.71
CA ASP A 105 -10.87 -4.99 -20.06
C ASP A 105 -10.66 -5.32 -18.58
N ILE A 106 -9.45 -5.75 -18.21
CA ILE A 106 -9.09 -5.95 -16.80
C ILE A 106 -8.89 -4.61 -16.09
N LEU A 107 -8.27 -3.64 -16.77
CA LEU A 107 -8.07 -2.30 -16.21
C LEU A 107 -9.40 -1.59 -15.96
N ASP A 108 -10.35 -1.65 -16.91
CA ASP A 108 -11.69 -1.08 -16.75
C ASP A 108 -12.42 -1.71 -15.56
N LYS A 109 -12.37 -3.03 -15.40
CA LYS A 109 -12.93 -3.72 -14.21
C LYS A 109 -12.30 -3.24 -12.89
N LEU A 110 -10.98 -3.02 -12.87
CA LEU A 110 -10.31 -2.46 -11.69
C LEU A 110 -10.79 -1.03 -11.40
N LEU A 111 -11.00 -0.21 -12.44
CA LEU A 111 -11.52 1.14 -12.28
C LEU A 111 -12.94 1.16 -11.70
N ASP A 112 -13.80 0.25 -12.16
CA ASP A 112 -15.16 0.10 -11.66
C ASP A 112 -15.17 -0.28 -10.17
N LEU A 113 -14.31 -1.23 -9.77
CA LEU A 113 -14.17 -1.66 -8.37
C LEU A 113 -13.69 -0.55 -7.42
N LEU A 114 -13.08 0.54 -7.91
CA LEU A 114 -12.73 1.69 -7.06
C LEU A 114 -13.95 2.46 -6.54
N HIS A 115 -15.10 2.33 -7.20
CA HIS A 115 -16.35 3.01 -6.82
C HIS A 115 -17.21 2.18 -5.86
N HIS A 116 -16.76 1.00 -5.46
CA HIS A 116 -17.52 0.14 -4.55
C HIS A 116 -17.58 0.75 -3.14
N ASP A 117 -18.74 0.67 -2.49
CA ASP A 117 -19.01 1.32 -1.20
C ASP A 117 -18.19 0.72 -0.03
N ASP A 118 -17.84 -0.56 -0.11
CA ASP A 118 -16.98 -1.22 0.86
C ASP A 118 -15.55 -0.63 0.89
N GLU A 119 -15.23 0.06 1.99
CA GLU A 119 -13.94 0.71 2.24
C GLU A 119 -12.73 -0.26 2.19
N TYR A 120 -12.94 -1.57 2.31
CA TYR A 120 -11.89 -2.58 2.15
C TYR A 120 -11.41 -2.71 0.70
N ILE A 121 -12.29 -2.49 -0.30
CA ILE A 121 -12.01 -2.86 -1.69
C ILE A 121 -11.06 -1.87 -2.37
N ALA A 122 -11.36 -0.57 -2.31
CA ALA A 122 -10.55 0.44 -2.99
C ALA A 122 -9.05 0.37 -2.61
N PRO A 123 -8.64 0.20 -1.33
CA PRO A 123 -7.23 -0.01 -0.97
C PRO A 123 -6.57 -1.21 -1.65
N GLN A 124 -7.30 -2.32 -1.84
CA GLN A 124 -6.80 -3.51 -2.52
C GLN A 124 -6.60 -3.23 -4.01
N VAL A 125 -7.59 -2.62 -4.65
CA VAL A 125 -7.53 -2.25 -6.07
C VAL A 125 -6.40 -1.27 -6.35
N LEU A 126 -6.23 -0.23 -5.52
CA LEU A 126 -5.12 0.71 -5.62
C LEU A 126 -3.76 0.03 -5.45
N THR A 127 -3.67 -1.01 -4.60
CA THR A 127 -2.46 -1.82 -4.44
C THR A 127 -2.15 -2.59 -5.71
N MET A 128 -3.15 -3.24 -6.32
CA MET A 128 -3.01 -3.91 -7.62
C MET A 128 -2.54 -2.94 -8.70
N LEU A 129 -3.21 -1.80 -8.89
CA LEU A 129 -2.84 -0.78 -9.87
C LEU A 129 -1.42 -0.21 -9.63
N THR A 130 -1.01 -0.08 -8.38
CA THR A 130 0.37 0.33 -8.04
C THR A 130 1.37 -0.73 -8.43
N THR A 131 1.08 -2.01 -8.20
CA THR A 131 1.97 -3.12 -8.54
C THR A 131 2.06 -3.33 -10.06
N ILE A 132 0.93 -3.26 -10.77
CA ILE A 132 0.87 -3.30 -12.24
C ILE A 132 1.71 -2.15 -12.81
N GLY A 133 1.56 -0.94 -12.26
CA GLY A 133 2.34 0.23 -12.66
C GLY A 133 3.87 0.10 -12.49
N LYS A 134 4.34 -0.76 -11.58
CA LYS A 134 5.77 -1.05 -11.44
C LYS A 134 6.31 -1.92 -12.56
N TYR A 135 5.47 -2.77 -13.14
CA TYR A 135 5.82 -3.54 -14.33
C TYR A 135 5.94 -2.60 -15.55
N SER A 136 4.91 -1.77 -15.76
CA SER A 136 4.93 -0.70 -16.75
C SER A 136 3.99 0.43 -16.31
N PRO A 137 4.46 1.70 -16.22
CA PRO A 137 3.62 2.80 -15.77
C PRO A 137 2.41 3.00 -16.70
N LEU A 138 1.21 3.00 -16.11
CA LEU A 138 -0.04 3.11 -16.88
C LEU A 138 -0.16 4.44 -17.63
N GLY A 139 0.44 5.52 -17.13
CA GLY A 139 0.41 6.83 -17.81
C GLY A 139 1.13 6.84 -19.16
N ASP A 140 2.06 5.91 -19.37
CA ASP A 140 2.84 5.82 -20.62
C ASP A 140 2.11 4.97 -21.67
N SER A 141 1.40 3.90 -21.26
CA SER A 141 0.73 2.99 -22.21
C SER A 141 -0.79 3.16 -22.30
N TYR A 142 -1.44 3.68 -21.26
CA TYR A 142 -2.89 3.87 -21.18
C TYR A 142 -3.24 5.28 -20.66
N PRO A 143 -2.89 6.34 -21.41
CA PRO A 143 -3.14 7.72 -20.98
C PRO A 143 -4.63 7.98 -20.70
N GLU A 144 -5.54 7.51 -21.56
CA GLU A 144 -7.00 7.68 -21.38
C GLU A 144 -7.52 7.02 -20.10
N PHE A 145 -7.01 5.83 -19.77
CA PHE A 145 -7.32 5.18 -18.50
C PHE A 145 -6.85 6.03 -17.32
N THR A 146 -5.63 6.58 -17.39
CA THR A 146 -5.10 7.41 -16.30
C THR A 146 -5.86 8.72 -16.13
N GLU A 147 -6.41 9.32 -17.20
CA GLU A 147 -7.27 10.50 -17.08
C GLU A 147 -8.53 10.21 -16.25
N LYS A 148 -9.09 9.00 -16.34
CA LYS A 148 -10.21 8.57 -15.49
C LYS A 148 -9.77 8.23 -14.06
N LEU A 149 -8.60 7.61 -13.90
CA LEU A 149 -8.06 7.21 -12.60
C LEU A 149 -7.67 8.41 -11.71
N ILE A 150 -7.11 9.46 -12.31
CA ILE A 150 -6.61 10.65 -11.62
C ILE A 150 -7.64 11.28 -10.66
N PRO A 151 -8.86 11.65 -11.10
CA PRO A 151 -9.84 12.29 -10.22
C PRO A 151 -10.24 11.39 -9.05
N ILE A 152 -10.43 10.09 -9.28
CA ILE A 152 -10.77 9.11 -8.24
C ILE A 152 -9.65 9.07 -7.18
N CYS A 153 -8.40 8.94 -7.62
CA CYS A 153 -7.27 8.92 -6.69
C CYS A 153 -7.10 10.24 -5.95
N LYS A 154 -7.35 11.38 -6.60
CA LYS A 154 -7.32 12.69 -5.93
C LYS A 154 -8.37 12.73 -4.82
N GLU A 155 -9.60 12.34 -5.08
CA GLU A 155 -10.66 12.31 -4.07
C GLU A 155 -10.31 11.38 -2.90
N LEU A 156 -9.89 10.14 -3.18
CA LEU A 156 -9.50 9.16 -2.17
C LEU A 156 -8.28 9.63 -1.35
N ALA A 157 -7.36 10.40 -1.94
CA ALA A 157 -6.19 10.94 -1.25
C ALA A 157 -6.52 11.98 -0.17
N VAL A 158 -7.63 12.72 -0.31
CA VAL A 158 -7.98 13.82 0.61
C VAL A 158 -9.25 13.61 1.41
N SER A 159 -10.17 12.78 0.92
CA SER A 159 -11.47 12.54 1.55
C SER A 159 -11.75 11.09 1.91
N GLY A 160 -10.92 10.15 1.44
CA GLY A 160 -11.07 8.73 1.75
C GLY A 160 -10.56 8.35 3.14
N THR A 161 -10.59 7.06 3.43
CA THR A 161 -9.97 6.48 4.63
C THR A 161 -8.45 6.63 4.58
N PRO A 162 -7.74 6.53 5.73
CA PRO A 162 -6.28 6.52 5.75
C PRO A 162 -5.65 5.45 4.83
N LYS A 163 -6.30 4.29 4.70
CA LYS A 163 -5.85 3.21 3.80
C LYS A 163 -6.04 3.57 2.33
N GLN A 164 -7.18 4.16 1.97
CA GLN A 164 -7.46 4.64 0.61
C GLN A 164 -6.48 5.74 0.21
N ALA A 165 -6.25 6.73 1.07
CA ALA A 165 -5.33 7.84 0.78
C ALA A 165 -3.89 7.37 0.54
N LYS A 166 -3.40 6.46 1.39
CA LYS A 166 -2.12 5.78 1.19
C LYS A 166 -2.05 5.07 -0.17
N GLY A 167 -3.09 4.32 -0.53
CA GLY A 167 -3.16 3.60 -1.81
C GLY A 167 -3.13 4.57 -3.00
N ALA A 168 -3.94 5.62 -2.94
CA ALA A 168 -4.15 6.56 -4.03
C ALA A 168 -2.88 7.36 -4.34
N ILE A 169 -2.20 7.89 -3.31
CA ILE A 169 -0.95 8.63 -3.49
C ILE A 169 0.14 7.73 -4.10
N ARG A 170 0.24 6.48 -3.67
CA ARG A 170 1.21 5.52 -4.24
C ARG A 170 0.88 5.17 -5.68
N CYS A 171 -0.39 4.97 -5.98
CA CYS A 171 -0.87 4.66 -7.32
C CYS A 171 -0.55 5.80 -8.30
N LEU A 172 -0.89 7.05 -7.93
CA LEU A 172 -0.56 8.24 -8.73
C LEU A 172 0.95 8.42 -8.90
N TYR A 173 1.73 8.20 -7.84
CA TYR A 173 3.18 8.35 -7.91
C TYR A 173 3.81 7.37 -8.91
N VAL A 174 3.41 6.10 -8.87
CA VAL A 174 3.96 5.07 -9.75
C VAL A 174 3.49 5.26 -11.19
N ASN A 175 2.21 5.56 -11.40
CA ASN A 175 1.61 5.51 -12.73
C ASN A 175 1.59 6.84 -13.49
N VAL A 176 1.62 7.98 -12.80
CA VAL A 176 1.29 9.28 -13.41
C VAL A 176 2.36 10.34 -13.16
N PHE A 177 3.06 10.31 -12.02
CA PHE A 177 3.93 11.42 -11.61
C PHE A 177 4.99 11.80 -12.65
N LYS A 178 5.61 10.82 -13.32
CA LYS A 178 6.64 11.09 -14.34
C LYS A 178 6.10 11.86 -15.55
N SER A 179 4.85 11.60 -15.96
CA SER A 179 4.22 12.25 -17.11
C SER A 179 3.53 13.57 -16.71
N LYS A 180 3.04 13.68 -15.47
CA LYS A 180 2.37 14.88 -14.93
C LYS A 180 2.92 15.25 -13.55
N ASN A 181 4.00 16.04 -13.53
CA ASN A 181 4.73 16.42 -12.31
C ASN A 181 3.92 17.32 -11.34
N ASP A 182 2.83 17.95 -11.80
CA ASP A 182 1.94 18.85 -11.04
C ASP A 182 0.72 18.15 -10.43
N ILE A 183 0.57 16.85 -10.65
CA ILE A 183 -0.61 16.09 -10.22
C ILE A 183 -0.90 16.18 -8.71
N PHE A 184 0.15 16.37 -7.90
CA PHE A 184 0.06 16.44 -6.44
C PHE A 184 -0.19 17.86 -5.89
N ASP A 185 -0.18 18.92 -6.71
CA ASP A 185 -0.29 20.30 -6.21
C ASP A 185 -1.60 20.51 -5.41
N ASP A 186 -2.74 20.09 -5.97
CA ASP A 186 -4.06 20.15 -5.31
C ASP A 186 -4.14 19.24 -4.07
N ILE A 187 -3.54 18.04 -4.13
CA ILE A 187 -3.52 17.10 -3.01
C ILE A 187 -2.73 17.69 -1.83
N VAL A 188 -1.59 18.32 -2.10
CA VAL A 188 -0.75 18.95 -1.07
C VAL A 188 -1.50 20.09 -0.39
N GLU A 189 -2.17 20.96 -1.14
CA GLU A 189 -2.90 22.10 -0.54
C GLU A 189 -4.12 21.63 0.25
N LYS A 190 -4.92 20.69 -0.26
CA LYS A 190 -6.03 20.10 0.49
C LYS A 190 -5.58 19.33 1.73
N THR A 191 -4.45 18.61 1.65
CA THR A 191 -3.84 17.96 2.82
C THR A 191 -3.50 18.99 3.89
N LYS A 192 -2.91 20.13 3.50
CA LYS A 192 -2.60 21.23 4.42
C LYS A 192 -3.85 21.81 5.09
N ILE A 193 -4.94 21.98 4.35
CA ILE A 193 -6.24 22.43 4.90
C ILE A 193 -6.80 21.41 5.90
N ASN A 194 -6.72 20.12 5.58
CA ASN A 194 -7.25 19.05 6.43
C ASN A 194 -6.37 18.71 7.65
N LEU A 195 -5.14 19.24 7.74
CA LEU A 195 -4.24 19.08 8.90
C LEU A 195 -4.64 19.99 10.09
N GLU A 196 -5.93 20.02 10.39
CA GLU A 196 -6.52 20.68 11.56
C GLU A 196 -7.29 19.65 12.41
N PRO A 197 -7.17 19.66 13.75
CA PRO A 197 -7.80 18.66 14.62
C PRO A 197 -9.32 18.50 14.44
N ASP A 198 -10.00 19.59 14.09
CA ASP A 198 -11.46 19.64 13.90
C ASP A 198 -11.89 19.10 12.53
N SER A 199 -10.93 18.84 11.61
CA SER A 199 -11.24 18.26 10.32
C SER A 199 -11.74 16.81 10.47
N LYS A 200 -12.83 16.49 9.77
CA LYS A 200 -13.29 15.10 9.61
C LYS A 200 -12.21 14.20 9.00
N HIS A 201 -11.34 14.78 8.18
CA HIS A 201 -10.29 14.08 7.43
C HIS A 201 -8.90 14.22 8.06
N TYR A 202 -8.82 14.64 9.33
CA TYR A 202 -7.54 14.92 9.99
C TYR A 202 -6.57 13.73 9.98
N GLU A 203 -7.07 12.54 10.33
CA GLU A 203 -6.25 11.31 10.33
C GLU A 203 -5.76 10.96 8.92
N THR A 204 -6.67 11.00 7.93
CA THR A 204 -6.35 10.81 6.51
C THR A 204 -5.28 11.80 6.05
N ALA A 205 -5.38 13.07 6.44
CA ALA A 205 -4.41 14.11 6.06
C ALA A 205 -3.01 13.85 6.65
N ILE A 206 -2.91 13.32 7.87
CA ILE A 206 -1.62 12.91 8.46
C ILE A 206 -1.00 11.77 7.64
N VAL A 207 -1.78 10.78 7.26
CA VAL A 207 -1.31 9.65 6.43
C VAL A 207 -0.91 10.13 5.04
N ALA A 208 -1.73 10.98 4.42
CA ALA A 208 -1.47 11.59 3.13
C ALA A 208 -0.16 12.38 3.15
N LEU A 209 0.04 13.24 4.15
CA LEU A 209 1.29 13.99 4.33
C LEU A 209 2.51 13.07 4.36
N GLY A 210 2.47 11.97 5.12
CA GLY A 210 3.57 11.01 5.18
C GLY A 210 3.87 10.37 3.82
N HIS A 211 2.83 9.99 3.07
CA HIS A 211 2.99 9.37 1.75
C HIS A 211 3.39 10.37 0.65
N LEU A 212 2.98 11.62 0.73
CA LEU A 212 3.49 12.69 -0.13
C LEU A 212 4.96 12.94 0.16
N ALA A 213 5.32 13.06 1.44
CA ALA A 213 6.67 13.41 1.85
C ALA A 213 7.73 12.36 1.49
N ILE A 214 7.40 11.06 1.45
CA ILE A 214 8.35 10.03 1.02
C ILE A 214 8.53 9.97 -0.50
N ASN A 215 7.48 10.25 -1.27
CA ASN A 215 7.48 10.03 -2.72
C ASN A 215 7.87 11.29 -3.52
N VAL A 216 7.46 12.48 -3.06
CA VAL A 216 7.61 13.76 -3.79
C VAL A 216 8.29 14.85 -2.96
N ALA A 217 9.09 14.46 -1.96
CA ALA A 217 9.83 15.40 -1.09
C ALA A 217 10.64 16.43 -1.88
N GLU A 218 11.30 16.02 -2.96
CA GLU A 218 12.18 16.89 -3.75
C GLU A 218 11.45 18.15 -4.26
N LYS A 219 10.17 18.03 -4.65
CA LYS A 219 9.38 19.15 -5.18
C LYS A 219 8.80 20.04 -4.08
N TYR A 220 8.39 19.48 -2.95
CA TYR A 220 7.62 20.22 -1.92
C TYR A 220 8.28 20.26 -0.53
N ASN A 221 9.58 20.02 -0.43
CA ASN A 221 10.28 19.88 0.85
C ASN A 221 9.99 21.01 1.84
N VAL A 222 10.00 22.27 1.38
CA VAL A 222 9.74 23.44 2.24
C VAL A 222 8.34 23.37 2.87
N HIS A 223 7.34 22.98 2.07
CA HIS A 223 5.97 22.80 2.54
C HIS A 223 5.86 21.65 3.56
N PHE A 224 6.46 20.49 3.25
CA PHE A 224 6.46 19.33 4.16
C PHE A 224 7.17 19.62 5.47
N LYS A 225 8.34 20.27 5.42
CA LYS A 225 9.07 20.69 6.62
C LYS A 225 8.23 21.61 7.52
N ASN A 226 7.50 22.56 6.93
CA ASN A 226 6.62 23.45 7.67
C ASN A 226 5.46 22.68 8.32
N MET A 227 4.72 21.87 7.54
CA MET A 227 3.62 21.06 8.05
C MET A 227 4.07 20.10 9.15
N ILE A 228 5.20 19.41 8.98
CA ILE A 228 5.71 18.48 9.99
C ILE A 228 6.14 19.21 11.26
N SER A 229 6.94 20.27 11.15
CA SER A 229 7.41 20.99 12.35
C SER A 229 6.27 21.66 13.13
N ARG A 230 5.28 22.23 12.44
CA ARG A 230 4.18 22.95 13.10
C ARG A 230 3.02 22.02 13.47
N LYS A 231 2.44 21.33 12.50
CA LYS A 231 1.22 20.53 12.70
C LYS A 231 1.50 19.20 13.39
N ILE A 232 2.55 18.48 12.97
CA ILE A 232 2.84 17.16 13.54
C ILE A 232 3.62 17.26 14.85
N VAL A 233 4.78 17.92 14.85
CA VAL A 233 5.63 17.98 16.05
C VAL A 233 5.00 18.87 17.12
N LYS A 234 4.79 20.15 16.83
CA LYS A 234 4.38 21.13 17.85
C LYS A 234 2.92 20.95 18.29
N GLU A 235 1.99 20.78 17.35
CA GLU A 235 0.56 20.74 17.67
C GLU A 235 0.07 19.33 18.06
N LEU A 236 0.44 18.29 17.31
CA LEU A 236 -0.08 16.94 17.56
C LEU A 236 0.70 16.16 18.64
N LEU A 237 2.04 16.16 18.57
CA LEU A 237 2.88 15.36 19.46
C LEU A 237 3.23 16.06 20.77
N VAL A 238 3.48 17.37 20.75
CA VAL A 238 3.88 18.14 21.96
C VAL A 238 2.69 18.72 22.71
N LYS A 239 1.68 19.28 22.04
CA LYS A 239 0.48 19.81 22.75
C LYS A 239 -0.52 18.69 23.01
N VAL A 240 -0.29 17.91 24.07
CA VAL A 240 -1.27 16.95 24.59
C VAL A 240 -2.13 17.67 25.63
N SER A 241 -3.40 17.95 25.32
CA SER A 241 -4.30 18.71 26.20
C SER A 241 -5.56 17.95 26.63
N VAL A 242 -5.85 16.81 26.01
CA VAL A 242 -7.07 16.04 26.28
C VAL A 242 -6.71 14.81 27.11
N LYS A 243 -7.40 14.64 28.24
CA LYS A 243 -7.27 13.48 29.11
C LYS A 243 -7.87 12.25 28.44
N SER A 244 -7.23 11.10 28.62
CA SER A 244 -7.71 9.81 28.10
C SER A 244 -9.10 9.46 28.61
N GLU A 245 -9.97 9.03 27.69
CA GLU A 245 -11.32 8.53 27.95
C GLU A 245 -11.40 7.00 27.89
N LEU A 246 -10.25 6.30 27.79
CA LEU A 246 -10.23 4.85 27.59
C LEU A 246 -10.79 4.11 28.83
N TYR A 247 -11.87 3.34 28.63
CA TYR A 247 -12.39 2.40 29.62
C TYR A 247 -11.31 1.36 29.98
N ASN A 248 -11.04 1.16 31.27
CA ASN A 248 -9.89 0.39 31.79
C ASN A 248 -8.51 1.01 31.49
N ALA A 249 -8.33 2.29 31.83
CA ALA A 249 -7.05 3.00 31.76
C ALA A 249 -5.86 2.30 32.46
N ASP A 250 -6.14 1.31 33.32
CA ASP A 250 -5.15 0.50 34.02
C ASP A 250 -4.62 -0.72 33.26
N ALA A 251 -5.27 -1.12 32.15
CA ALA A 251 -4.73 -2.16 31.28
C ALA A 251 -3.40 -1.71 30.66
N ASN A 252 -2.44 -2.63 30.52
CA ASN A 252 -1.12 -2.33 29.93
C ASN A 252 -1.15 -2.33 28.39
N TRP A 253 -2.21 -2.86 27.79
CA TRP A 253 -2.37 -2.99 26.35
C TRP A 253 -3.84 -2.98 25.98
N CYS A 254 -4.12 -2.53 24.76
CA CYS A 254 -5.43 -2.60 24.13
C CYS A 254 -5.26 -2.77 22.61
N SER A 255 -6.30 -3.27 21.94
CA SER A 255 -6.31 -3.35 20.47
C SER A 255 -6.35 -1.94 19.84
N GLU A 256 -5.85 -1.81 18.61
CA GLU A 256 -5.73 -0.50 17.93
C GLU A 256 -7.10 0.15 17.69
N ASP A 257 -8.13 -0.64 17.40
CA ASP A 257 -9.49 -0.19 17.09
C ASP A 257 -10.13 0.60 18.23
N ILE A 258 -9.84 0.25 19.49
CA ILE A 258 -10.37 0.92 20.67
C ILE A 258 -9.52 2.11 21.14
N LEU A 259 -8.40 2.43 20.49
CA LEU A 259 -7.60 3.61 20.85
C LEU A 259 -8.35 4.92 20.59
N PRO A 260 -8.19 5.92 21.46
CA PRO A 260 -8.71 7.26 21.21
C PRO A 260 -8.12 7.84 19.93
N LYS A 261 -8.94 8.61 19.18
CA LYS A 261 -8.54 9.24 17.91
C LYS A 261 -7.23 10.03 18.03
N GLY A 262 -7.05 10.77 19.13
CA GLY A 262 -5.83 11.53 19.38
C GLY A 262 -4.57 10.67 19.40
N THR A 263 -4.64 9.46 19.98
CA THR A 263 -3.50 8.53 20.05
C THR A 263 -3.24 7.86 18.71
N LYS A 264 -4.29 7.47 17.96
CA LYS A 264 -4.17 7.01 16.56
C LYS A 264 -3.48 8.05 15.68
N CYS A 265 -3.93 9.31 15.75
CA CYS A 265 -3.33 10.42 15.01
C CYS A 265 -1.85 10.62 15.38
N ARG A 266 -1.49 10.59 16.68
CA ARG A 266 -0.09 10.70 17.12
C ARG A 266 0.77 9.57 16.56
N ALA A 267 0.25 8.34 16.56
CA ALA A 267 0.95 7.21 15.99
C ALA A 267 1.19 7.41 14.48
N GLU A 268 0.18 7.84 13.72
CA GLU A 268 0.34 8.19 12.30
C GLU A 268 1.27 9.39 12.09
N GLY A 269 1.27 10.36 13.01
CA GLY A 269 2.18 11.51 12.98
C GLY A 269 3.65 11.07 13.08
N MET A 270 3.96 10.12 13.95
CA MET A 270 5.30 9.51 14.03
C MET A 270 5.66 8.78 12.73
N LYS A 271 4.73 8.07 12.10
CA LYS A 271 4.96 7.42 10.79
C LYS A 271 5.20 8.48 9.70
N ALA A 272 4.45 9.58 9.70
CA ALA A 272 4.61 10.68 8.74
C ALA A 272 5.99 11.34 8.87
N MET A 273 6.48 11.54 10.09
CA MET A 273 7.84 12.04 10.34
C MET A 273 8.91 11.10 9.82
N ALA A 274 8.79 9.79 10.08
CA ALA A 274 9.72 8.80 9.56
C ALA A 274 9.73 8.79 8.02
N ARG A 275 8.55 8.79 7.39
CA ARG A 275 8.40 8.83 5.93
C ARG A 275 9.00 10.09 5.31
N TRP A 276 8.79 11.26 5.91
CA TRP A 276 9.41 12.50 5.44
C TRP A 276 10.92 12.45 5.53
N LEU A 277 11.46 11.98 6.65
CA LEU A 277 12.91 11.87 6.82
C LEU A 277 13.51 10.91 5.77
N ILE A 278 12.85 9.78 5.49
CA ILE A 278 13.25 8.87 4.41
C ILE A 278 13.24 9.58 3.05
N GLY A 279 12.21 10.39 2.79
CA GLY A 279 12.11 11.21 1.57
C GLY A 279 13.24 12.25 1.42
N LEU A 280 13.84 12.72 2.51
CA LEU A 280 15.00 13.63 2.48
C LEU A 280 16.31 12.93 2.09
N LYS A 281 16.37 11.60 2.11
CA LYS A 281 17.51 10.73 1.77
C LYS A 281 18.79 10.90 2.61
N ASN A 282 19.29 12.11 2.83
CA ASN A 282 20.58 12.32 3.49
C ASN A 282 20.67 13.55 4.42
N ASP A 283 19.55 14.13 4.86
CA ASP A 283 19.54 15.26 5.79
C ASP A 283 19.87 14.84 7.24
N LYS A 284 21.15 14.95 7.60
CA LYS A 284 21.69 14.62 8.93
C LYS A 284 21.03 15.39 10.07
N VAL A 285 20.72 16.67 9.87
CA VAL A 285 20.18 17.52 10.94
C VAL A 285 18.74 17.12 11.25
N SER A 286 17.95 16.88 10.20
CA SER A 286 16.58 16.39 10.32
C SER A 286 16.56 14.97 10.91
N ALA A 287 17.53 14.12 10.55
CA ALA A 287 17.68 12.78 11.13
C ALA A 287 17.93 12.83 12.64
N GLN A 288 18.95 13.59 13.07
CA GLN A 288 19.29 13.74 14.48
C GLN A 288 18.10 14.24 15.32
N LYS A 289 17.38 15.26 14.83
CA LYS A 289 16.20 15.79 15.53
C LYS A 289 15.08 14.76 15.64
N THR A 290 14.83 14.00 14.59
CA THR A 290 13.78 12.98 14.54
C THR A 290 14.10 11.83 15.50
N PHE A 291 15.33 11.29 15.45
CA PHE A 291 15.78 10.23 16.36
C PHE A 291 15.78 10.67 17.82
N ARG A 292 16.24 11.90 18.13
CA ARG A 292 16.15 12.44 19.50
C ARG A 292 14.71 12.47 20.01
N MET A 293 13.76 12.86 19.17
CA MET A 293 12.36 12.90 19.58
C MET A 293 11.77 11.50 19.79
N PHE A 294 12.02 10.55 18.90
CA PHE A 294 11.58 9.16 19.10
C PHE A 294 12.24 8.53 20.33
N ASN A 295 13.53 8.80 20.57
CA ASN A 295 14.22 8.35 21.78
C ASN A 295 13.64 8.99 23.06
N ALA A 296 13.14 10.23 23.00
CA ALA A 296 12.44 10.86 24.11
C ALA A 296 11.13 10.12 24.43
N PHE A 297 10.34 9.73 23.42
CA PHE A 297 9.16 8.88 23.63
C PHE A 297 9.53 7.55 24.30
N LEU A 298 10.64 6.91 23.94
CA LEU A 298 11.08 5.67 24.58
C LEU A 298 11.53 5.90 26.02
N SER A 299 12.40 6.89 26.24
CA SER A 299 12.99 7.20 27.54
C SER A 299 11.96 7.68 28.57
N GLN A 300 10.95 8.42 28.12
CA GLN A 300 9.86 8.93 28.96
C GLN A 300 8.65 8.00 28.98
N LYS A 301 8.84 6.73 28.62
CA LYS A 301 7.83 5.68 28.67
C LYS A 301 6.54 6.02 27.88
N GLY A 302 6.65 6.78 26.79
CA GLY A 302 5.54 7.16 25.90
C GLY A 302 4.93 8.53 26.21
N ASP A 303 5.23 9.13 27.37
CA ASP A 303 4.66 10.41 27.81
C ASP A 303 5.67 11.54 27.55
N LEU A 304 5.69 12.05 26.31
CA LEU A 304 6.67 13.06 25.87
C LEU A 304 6.65 14.35 26.73
N THR A 305 5.51 14.70 27.28
CA THR A 305 5.32 15.93 28.08
C THR A 305 5.29 15.66 29.58
N GLN A 306 5.37 14.40 30.00
CA GLN A 306 5.18 13.98 31.40
C GLN A 306 3.86 14.51 32.00
N SER A 307 2.84 14.61 31.15
CA SER A 307 1.56 15.21 31.48
C SER A 307 0.71 14.31 32.39
N GLY A 308 0.93 12.99 32.36
CA GLY A 308 0.17 12.02 33.15
C GLY A 308 -1.31 11.91 32.74
N ILE A 309 -1.70 12.44 31.57
CA ILE A 309 -3.11 12.47 31.12
C ILE A 309 -3.49 11.33 30.17
N LEU A 310 -2.53 10.52 29.72
CA LEU A 310 -2.74 9.37 28.84
C LEU A 310 -2.79 8.05 29.63
N SER A 311 -3.57 7.08 29.14
CA SER A 311 -3.65 5.75 29.75
C SER A 311 -2.39 4.91 29.53
N LYS A 312 -2.18 3.85 30.33
CA LYS A 312 -1.03 2.95 30.20
C LYS A 312 -0.96 2.28 28.80
N SER A 313 -2.11 1.88 28.26
CA SER A 313 -2.22 1.32 26.91
C SER A 313 -1.82 2.31 25.82
N GLU A 314 -2.28 3.57 25.89
CA GLU A 314 -1.90 4.59 24.90
C GLU A 314 -0.40 4.86 24.94
N LEU A 315 0.18 4.99 26.14
CA LEU A 315 1.62 5.14 26.32
C LEU A 315 2.39 3.95 25.73
N ALA A 316 1.87 2.72 25.85
CA ALA A 316 2.46 1.53 25.23
C ALA A 316 2.45 1.61 23.70
N TRP A 317 1.35 2.03 23.10
CA TRP A 317 1.25 2.24 21.66
C TRP A 317 2.20 3.33 21.15
N LEU A 318 2.36 4.45 21.87
CA LEU A 318 3.29 5.51 21.50
C LEU A 318 4.75 5.05 21.57
N ARG A 319 5.12 4.23 22.57
CA ARG A 319 6.45 3.60 22.62
C ARG A 319 6.67 2.66 21.45
N LEU A 320 5.72 1.75 21.20
CA LEU A 320 5.79 0.82 20.08
C LEU A 320 5.98 1.57 18.77
N GLN A 321 5.16 2.60 18.54
CA GLN A 321 5.21 3.35 17.30
C GLN A 321 6.52 4.14 17.13
N ALA A 322 7.05 4.75 18.19
CA ALA A 322 8.36 5.41 18.15
C ALA A 322 9.47 4.42 17.77
N GLY A 323 9.50 3.24 18.41
CA GLY A 323 10.45 2.17 18.10
C GLY A 323 10.32 1.65 16.66
N CYS A 324 9.11 1.33 16.21
CA CYS A 324 8.86 0.91 14.83
C CYS A 324 9.26 1.97 13.80
N SER A 325 9.00 3.25 14.08
CA SER A 325 9.41 4.36 13.21
C SER A 325 10.94 4.48 13.13
N MET A 326 11.65 4.33 14.25
CA MET A 326 13.12 4.30 14.26
C MET A 326 13.66 3.12 13.43
N LEU A 327 13.17 1.91 13.67
CA LEU A 327 13.57 0.72 12.90
C LEU A 327 13.32 0.92 11.40
N LYS A 328 12.19 1.53 11.02
CA LYS A 328 11.87 1.79 9.63
C LYS A 328 12.84 2.76 8.95
N ILE A 329 13.34 3.75 9.69
CA ILE A 329 14.37 4.67 9.21
C ILE A 329 15.71 3.92 9.07
N CYS A 330 16.07 3.07 10.03
CA CYS A 330 17.31 2.31 10.01
C CYS A 330 17.40 1.29 8.87
N GLU A 331 16.26 0.80 8.35
CA GLU A 331 16.23 -0.03 7.13
C GLU A 331 16.71 0.71 5.87
N GLN A 332 16.73 2.05 5.88
CA GLN A 332 17.09 2.86 4.72
C GLN A 332 18.56 3.26 4.76
N LYS A 333 19.32 2.79 3.76
CA LYS A 333 20.70 3.23 3.53
C LYS A 333 20.75 4.75 3.37
N GLY A 334 21.79 5.39 3.93
CA GLY A 334 21.93 6.84 3.92
C GLY A 334 21.35 7.48 5.18
N VAL A 335 20.03 7.54 5.33
CA VAL A 335 19.40 8.17 6.52
C VAL A 335 19.69 7.38 7.80
N GLY A 336 19.55 6.05 7.76
CA GLY A 336 19.77 5.19 8.93
C GLY A 336 21.21 5.23 9.45
N ASP A 337 22.17 5.45 8.55
CA ASP A 337 23.61 5.46 8.86
C ASP A 337 24.06 6.79 9.51
N GLN A 338 23.21 7.81 9.53
CA GLN A 338 23.56 9.17 9.97
C GLN A 338 23.41 9.40 11.47
N TYR A 339 22.85 8.43 12.18
CA TYR A 339 22.65 8.52 13.62
C TYR A 339 23.51 7.49 14.34
N THR A 340 24.56 7.95 15.00
CA THR A 340 25.24 7.21 16.06
C THR A 340 24.68 7.70 17.39
N ALA A 341 24.12 6.78 18.16
CA ALA A 341 23.48 7.04 19.45
C ALA A 341 24.47 7.59 20.49
#